data_AF-A0A7V1LR57-F1
#
_entry.id   AF-A0A7V1LR57-F1
#
_cell.length_a   1.000
_cell.length_b   1.000
_cell.length_c   1.000
_cell.angle_alpha   90.00
_cell.angle_beta   90.00
_cell.angle_gamma   90.00
#
_symmetry.space_group_name_H-M   'P 1'
#
loop_
_entity.id
_entity.type
_entity.pdbx_description
1 polymer ?
#
loop_
_entity_poly.entity_id
_entity_poly.type
_entity_poly.pdbx_seq_one_letter_code
_entity_poly.pdbx_strand_id
1 'polypeptide(L)'
;MFSGVGTALITPFDENLEVDYQALKNIVRFQLKGEVDALIVLGTTGESPVISDFEREYILETVKEETEGKIPVIVGTGTNDTTQVVKLNKLAEKHGCDGVLIVTPYYNKGTQVSLIAHYKYISERTTLPIILYNVPSR
;
A
#
# COMPACT_ATOMS: atom_id res chain seq x y z
N MET A 1 -5.52 13.87 -8.51
CA MET A 1 -5.39 12.49 -9.02
C MET A 1 -6.15 11.57 -8.08
N PHE A 2 -5.72 11.44 -6.83
CA PHE A 2 -6.50 10.79 -5.77
C PHE A 2 -7.12 11.85 -4.86
N SER A 3 -8.43 11.81 -4.65
CA SER A 3 -9.19 12.75 -3.81
C SER A 3 -10.47 12.10 -3.34
N GLY A 4 -11.01 12.54 -2.20
CA GLY A 4 -12.21 11.96 -1.60
C GLY A 4 -11.88 11.00 -0.46
N VAL A 5 -12.73 10.01 -0.24
CA VAL A 5 -12.62 8.99 0.80
C VAL A 5 -11.73 7.86 0.32
N GLY A 6 -10.47 7.85 0.77
CA GLY A 6 -9.57 6.71 0.63
C GLY A 6 -9.54 5.88 1.90
N THR A 7 -10.10 4.66 1.88
CA THR A 7 -10.10 3.81 3.08
C THR A 7 -8.77 3.10 3.25
N ALA A 8 -8.12 3.31 4.40
CA ALA A 8 -7.00 2.48 4.86
C ALA A 8 -7.52 1.10 5.26
N LEU A 9 -7.40 0.14 4.35
CA LEU A 9 -7.96 -1.20 4.49
C LEU A 9 -7.20 -2.00 5.55
N ILE A 10 -7.92 -2.73 6.38
CA ILE A 10 -7.34 -3.78 7.23
C ILE A 10 -6.96 -4.99 6.37
N THR A 11 -5.99 -5.76 6.84
CA THR A 11 -5.73 -7.11 6.35
C THR A 11 -6.35 -8.07 7.37
N PRO A 12 -7.47 -8.74 7.06
CA PRO A 12 -8.08 -9.67 8.00
C PRO A 12 -7.22 -10.93 8.13
N PHE A 13 -7.13 -11.47 9.35
CA PHE A 13 -6.47 -12.72 9.66
C PHE A 13 -7.45 -13.70 10.32
N ASP A 14 -7.25 -14.99 10.09
CA ASP A 14 -8.02 -16.07 10.71
C ASP A 14 -7.47 -16.45 12.11
N GLU A 15 -8.07 -17.46 12.73
CA GLU A 15 -7.64 -17.95 14.05
C GLU A 15 -6.23 -18.57 14.05
N ASN A 16 -5.70 -18.94 12.87
CA ASN A 16 -4.36 -19.48 12.68
C ASN A 16 -3.32 -18.38 12.35
N LEU A 17 -3.73 -17.10 12.35
CA LEU A 17 -2.92 -15.95 11.95
C LEU A 17 -2.53 -15.95 10.47
N GLU A 18 -3.27 -16.67 9.63
CA GLU A 18 -3.12 -16.58 8.17
C GLU A 18 -4.09 -15.53 7.61
N VAL A 19 -3.73 -14.90 6.49
CA VAL A 19 -4.60 -13.91 5.84
C VAL A 19 -5.93 -14.56 5.44
N ASP A 20 -7.04 -14.03 5.94
CA ASP A 20 -8.39 -14.47 5.55
C ASP A 20 -8.80 -13.78 4.24
N TYR A 21 -8.44 -14.41 3.11
CA TYR A 21 -8.75 -13.88 1.79
C TYR A 21 -10.26 -13.78 1.52
N GLN A 22 -11.08 -14.65 2.11
CA GLN A 22 -12.53 -14.59 1.90
C GLN A 22 -13.14 -13.39 2.64
N ALA A 23 -12.68 -13.12 3.86
CA ALA A 23 -13.02 -11.90 4.58
C ALA A 23 -12.51 -10.65 3.84
N LEU A 24 -11.29 -10.69 3.30
CA LEU A 24 -10.72 -9.57 2.53
C LEU A 24 -11.62 -9.22 1.33
N LYS A 25 -12.07 -10.23 0.55
CA LYS A 25 -13.02 -10.04 -0.55
C LYS A 25 -14.31 -9.37 -0.08
N ASN A 26 -14.88 -9.83 1.03
CA ASN A 26 -16.09 -9.26 1.60
C ASN A 26 -15.90 -7.80 2.04
N ILE A 27 -14.75 -7.48 2.63
CA ILE A 27 -14.40 -6.11 3.03
C ILE A 27 -14.27 -5.20 1.81
N VAL A 28 -13.58 -5.65 0.75
CA VAL A 28 -13.47 -4.88 -0.51
C VAL A 28 -14.85 -4.59 -1.10
N ARG A 29 -15.71 -5.61 -1.21
CA ARG A 29 -17.10 -5.44 -1.71
C ARG A 29 -17.91 -4.48 -0.84
N PHE A 30 -17.72 -4.52 0.48
CA PHE A 30 -18.37 -3.60 1.40
C PHE A 30 -17.92 -2.15 1.16
N GLN A 31 -16.61 -1.90 0.98
CA GLN A 31 -16.09 -0.58 0.64
C GLN A 31 -16.64 -0.07 -0.70
N LEU A 32 -16.67 -0.93 -1.73
CA LEU A 32 -17.24 -0.60 -3.05
C LEU A 32 -18.72 -0.23 -2.95
N LYS A 33 -19.50 -0.99 -2.17
CA LYS A 33 -20.92 -0.67 -1.90
C LYS A 33 -21.09 0.65 -1.15
N GLY A 34 -20.12 1.01 -0.32
CA GLY A 34 -20.06 2.29 0.38
C GLY A 34 -19.60 3.46 -0.50
N GLU A 35 -19.34 3.23 -1.78
CA GLU A 35 -18.95 4.25 -2.77
C GLU A 35 -17.71 5.07 -2.35
N VAL A 36 -16.72 4.41 -1.73
CA VAL A 36 -15.45 5.06 -1.42
C VAL A 36 -14.68 5.38 -2.71
N ASP A 37 -13.91 6.46 -2.69
CA ASP A 37 -13.18 6.96 -3.86
C ASP A 37 -11.88 6.18 -4.13
N ALA A 38 -11.30 5.54 -3.12
CA ALA A 38 -10.07 4.74 -3.26
C ALA A 38 -9.91 3.69 -2.15
N LEU A 39 -9.15 2.64 -2.44
CA LEU A 39 -8.64 1.69 -1.44
C LEU A 39 -7.15 1.90 -1.21
N ILE A 40 -6.76 1.97 0.06
CA ILE A 40 -5.36 2.05 0.48
C ILE A 40 -5.03 0.72 1.16
N VAL A 41 -4.29 -0.13 0.46
CA VAL A 41 -3.99 -1.51 0.87
C VAL A 41 -2.55 -1.58 1.36
N LEU A 42 -2.24 -2.48 2.32
CA LEU A 42 -0.89 -2.63 2.88
C LEU A 42 -0.33 -1.33 3.47
N GLY A 43 -1.21 -0.44 3.95
CA GLY A 43 -0.83 0.71 4.78
C GLY A 43 -0.54 0.28 6.22
N THR A 44 -0.39 1.26 7.13
CA THR A 44 -0.20 0.96 8.57
C THR A 44 -1.37 0.17 9.15
N THR A 45 -2.60 0.51 8.78
CA THR A 45 -3.82 -0.20 9.21
C THR A 45 -3.92 -1.62 8.67
N GLY A 46 -3.29 -1.90 7.52
CA GLY A 46 -3.21 -3.24 6.94
C GLY A 46 -2.02 -4.07 7.44
N GLU A 47 -1.41 -3.64 8.55
CA GLU A 47 -0.35 -4.37 9.26
C GLU A 47 0.88 -4.71 8.40
N SER A 48 1.22 -3.83 7.45
CA SER A 48 2.26 -4.10 6.46
C SER A 48 3.64 -4.54 6.99
N PRO A 49 4.12 -4.16 8.19
CA PRO A 49 5.40 -4.67 8.69
C PRO A 49 5.46 -6.18 8.94
N VAL A 50 4.30 -6.85 9.12
CA VAL A 50 4.23 -8.30 9.41
C VAL A 50 3.74 -9.14 8.22
N ILE A 51 3.45 -8.51 7.08
CA ILE A 51 3.03 -9.20 5.86
C ILE A 51 4.27 -9.63 5.05
N SER A 52 4.37 -10.92 4.78
CA SER A 52 5.42 -11.51 3.94
C SER A 52 5.29 -11.11 2.47
N ASP A 53 6.37 -11.21 1.69
CA ASP A 53 6.35 -10.89 0.26
C ASP A 53 5.31 -11.74 -0.51
N PHE A 54 5.13 -13.01 -0.12
CA PHE A 54 4.12 -13.88 -0.71
C PHE A 54 2.71 -13.37 -0.42
N GLU A 55 2.37 -13.13 0.85
CA GLU A 55 1.04 -12.61 1.22
C GLU A 55 0.74 -11.27 0.55
N ARG A 56 1.75 -10.41 0.37
CA ARG A 56 1.58 -9.16 -0.39
C ARG A 56 1.08 -9.42 -1.81
N GLU A 57 1.66 -10.37 -2.54
CA GLU A 57 1.23 -10.68 -3.91
C GLU A 57 -0.24 -11.13 -3.93
N TYR A 58 -0.62 -12.06 -3.05
CA TYR A 58 -2.00 -12.59 -3.00
C TYR A 58 -3.02 -11.57 -2.50
N ILE A 59 -2.65 -10.70 -1.56
CA ILE A 59 -3.50 -9.58 -1.11
C ILE A 59 -3.76 -8.64 -2.29
N LEU A 60 -2.73 -8.26 -3.04
CA LEU A 60 -2.88 -7.35 -4.18
C LEU A 60 -3.71 -7.97 -5.30
N GLU A 61 -3.46 -9.24 -5.64
CA GLU A 61 -4.27 -10.01 -6.58
C GLU A 61 -5.74 -10.01 -6.15
N THR A 62 -6.02 -10.41 -4.91
CA THR A 62 -7.38 -10.46 -4.35
C THR A 62 -8.09 -9.11 -4.43
N VAL A 63 -7.43 -8.02 -4.02
CA VAL A 63 -8.05 -6.68 -4.04
C VAL A 63 -8.27 -6.19 -5.47
N LYS A 64 -7.31 -6.41 -6.38
CA LYS A 64 -7.45 -5.97 -7.77
C LYS A 64 -8.53 -6.73 -8.52
N GLU A 65 -8.63 -8.05 -8.30
CA GLU A 65 -9.70 -8.88 -8.83
C GLU A 65 -11.07 -8.38 -8.38
N GLU A 66 -11.27 -8.16 -7.08
CA GLU A 66 -12.56 -7.73 -6.53
C GLU A 66 -12.92 -6.28 -6.91
N THR A 67 -11.92 -5.42 -7.11
CA THR A 67 -12.15 -4.03 -7.49
C THR A 67 -12.52 -3.90 -8.97
N GLU A 68 -12.06 -4.81 -9.83
CA GLU A 68 -12.31 -4.81 -11.29
C GLU A 68 -12.00 -3.45 -11.96
N GLY A 69 -11.06 -2.67 -11.40
CA GLY A 69 -10.71 -1.34 -11.88
C GLY A 69 -11.77 -0.24 -11.67
N LYS A 70 -12.81 -0.49 -10.86
CA LYS A 70 -13.88 0.50 -10.61
C LYS A 70 -13.41 1.73 -9.84
N ILE A 71 -12.47 1.55 -8.92
CA ILE A 71 -11.84 2.62 -8.12
C ILE A 71 -10.33 2.39 -8.04
N PRO A 72 -9.52 3.45 -7.82
CA PRO A 72 -8.08 3.32 -7.67
C PRO A 72 -7.69 2.50 -6.43
N VAL A 73 -6.69 1.65 -6.61
CA VAL A 73 -6.03 0.88 -5.54
C VAL A 73 -4.63 1.42 -5.33
N ILE A 74 -4.40 2.00 -4.15
CA ILE A 74 -3.13 2.59 -3.73
C ILE A 74 -2.47 1.64 -2.74
N VAL A 75 -1.18 1.32 -2.94
CA VAL A 75 -0.46 0.34 -2.12
C VAL A 75 0.55 1.00 -1.21
N GLY A 76 0.55 0.65 0.08
CA GLY A 76 1.61 1.00 1.01
C GLY A 76 2.91 0.25 0.71
N THR A 77 3.92 0.99 0.24
CA THR A 77 5.24 0.42 -0.12
C THR A 77 6.38 1.03 0.68
N GLY A 78 6.11 2.04 1.51
CA GLY A 78 7.14 2.72 2.30
C GLY A 78 7.75 1.83 3.38
N THR A 79 9.08 1.84 3.45
CA THR A 79 9.89 1.18 4.48
C THR A 79 11.06 2.10 4.85
N ASN A 80 11.87 1.72 5.84
CA ASN A 80 13.12 2.40 6.15
C ASN A 80 14.29 2.03 5.20
N ASP A 81 14.07 1.17 4.21
CA ASP A 81 15.04 0.74 3.20
C ASP A 81 14.61 1.21 1.79
N THR A 82 15.33 2.20 1.25
CA THR A 82 15.07 2.78 -0.07
C THR A 82 15.01 1.74 -1.19
N THR A 83 15.84 0.71 -1.15
CA THR A 83 15.88 -0.33 -2.20
C THR A 83 14.68 -1.27 -2.09
N GLN A 84 14.25 -1.58 -0.87
CA GLN A 84 13.04 -2.35 -0.62
C GLN A 84 11.79 -1.59 -1.08
N VAL A 85 11.72 -0.26 -0.89
CA VAL A 85 10.61 0.54 -1.42
C VAL A 85 10.51 0.42 -2.95
N VAL A 86 11.65 0.45 -3.66
CA VAL A 86 11.67 0.24 -5.12
C VAL A 86 11.16 -1.16 -5.48
N LYS A 87 11.60 -2.21 -4.76
CA LYS A 87 11.11 -3.58 -4.97
C LYS A 87 9.59 -3.68 -4.80
N LEU A 88 9.05 -3.09 -3.74
CA LEU A 88 7.62 -3.09 -3.45
C LEU A 88 6.82 -2.24 -4.46
N ASN A 89 7.38 -1.14 -4.97
CA ASN A 89 6.77 -0.39 -6.07
C ASN A 89 6.69 -1.23 -7.35
N LYS A 90 7.72 -2.03 -7.66
CA LYS A 90 7.68 -2.96 -8.81
C LYS A 90 6.63 -4.04 -8.64
N LEU A 91 6.41 -4.52 -7.42
CA LEU A 91 5.31 -5.42 -7.14
C LEU A 91 3.96 -4.73 -7.38
N ALA A 92 3.76 -3.52 -6.89
CA ALA A 92 2.53 -2.75 -7.14
C ALA A 92 2.30 -2.51 -8.65
N GLU A 93 3.35 -2.19 -9.43
CA GLU A 93 3.28 -2.08 -10.89
C GLU A 93 2.86 -3.38 -11.55
N LYS A 94 3.47 -4.50 -11.17
CA LYS A 94 3.18 -5.85 -11.70
C LYS A 94 1.70 -6.22 -11.52
N HIS A 95 1.09 -5.83 -10.41
CA HIS A 95 -0.33 -6.09 -10.11
C HIS A 95 -1.28 -4.99 -10.63
N GLY A 96 -0.78 -4.01 -11.39
CA GLY A 96 -1.62 -2.96 -11.98
C GLY A 96 -2.25 -2.03 -10.96
N CYS A 97 -1.59 -1.79 -9.82
CA CYS A 97 -2.04 -0.81 -8.84
C CYS A 97 -1.92 0.62 -9.40
N ASP A 98 -2.71 1.53 -8.85
CA ASP A 98 -2.94 2.86 -9.44
C ASP A 98 -2.02 3.93 -8.83
N GLY A 99 -1.43 3.64 -7.67
CA GLY A 99 -0.48 4.51 -6.98
C GLY A 99 0.18 3.83 -5.79
N VAL A 100 1.16 4.52 -5.20
CA VAL A 100 1.87 4.04 -4.00
C VAL A 100 1.85 5.08 -2.88
N LEU A 101 1.69 4.60 -1.64
CA LEU A 101 1.76 5.39 -0.41
C LEU A 101 3.09 5.08 0.30
N ILE A 102 3.96 6.09 0.41
CA ILE A 102 5.32 5.90 0.90
C ILE A 102 5.51 6.68 2.20
N VAL A 103 5.50 5.96 3.32
CA VAL A 103 5.82 6.52 4.63
C VAL A 103 7.28 6.96 4.71
N THR A 104 7.54 8.06 5.42
CA THR A 104 8.90 8.49 5.77
C THR A 104 9.65 7.38 6.49
N PRO A 105 10.94 7.12 6.17
CA PRO A 105 11.77 6.17 6.90
C PRO A 105 11.72 6.37 8.42
N TYR A 106 11.12 5.41 9.12
CA TYR A 106 10.69 5.55 10.52
C TYR A 106 11.78 5.21 11.56
N TYR A 107 12.75 4.35 11.22
CA TYR A 107 13.78 3.93 12.17
C TYR A 107 15.06 4.78 12.11
N ASN A 108 15.59 4.97 10.89
CA ASN A 108 16.89 5.62 10.67
C ASN A 108 16.85 7.15 10.78
N LYS A 109 15.66 7.78 10.87
CA LYS A 109 15.46 9.22 11.13
C LYS A 109 16.35 10.12 10.26
N GLY A 110 16.21 9.97 8.94
CA GLY A 110 17.00 10.73 7.98
C GLY A 110 16.88 12.26 8.12
N THR A 111 17.96 12.97 7.82
CA THR A 111 17.95 14.44 7.62
C THR A 111 17.05 14.82 6.44
N GLN A 112 16.62 16.08 6.36
CA GLN A 112 15.83 16.57 5.22
C GLN A 112 16.51 16.32 3.87
N VAL A 113 17.83 16.50 3.79
CA VAL A 113 18.61 16.20 2.57
C VAL A 113 18.51 14.72 2.20
N SER A 114 18.62 13.82 3.19
CA SER A 114 18.49 12.38 2.93
C SER A 114 17.06 11.96 2.57
N LEU A 115 16.04 12.60 3.12
CA LEU A 115 14.63 12.34 2.77
C LEU A 115 14.35 12.77 1.32
N ILE A 116 14.85 13.94 0.91
CA ILE A 116 14.76 14.40 -0.47
C ILE A 116 15.46 13.40 -1.41
N ALA A 117 16.67 12.95 -1.07
CA ALA A 117 17.40 11.97 -1.86
C ALA A 117 16.66 10.61 -1.94
N HIS A 118 16.10 10.15 -0.82
CA HIS A 118 15.31 8.92 -0.74
C HIS A 118 14.11 8.95 -1.69
N TYR A 119 13.25 9.98 -1.58
CA TYR A 119 12.07 10.07 -2.43
C TYR A 119 12.42 10.34 -3.89
N LYS A 120 13.45 11.14 -4.18
CA LYS A 120 13.94 11.34 -5.55
C LYS A 120 14.37 10.03 -6.19
N TYR A 121 15.20 9.24 -5.50
CA TYR A 121 15.67 7.95 -5.99
C TYR A 121 14.52 7.00 -6.33
N ILE A 122 13.49 6.97 -5.48
CA ILE A 122 12.28 6.16 -5.70
C ILE A 122 11.47 6.67 -6.89
N SER A 123 11.24 7.99 -6.98
CA SER A 123 10.42 8.60 -8.03
C SER A 123 10.97 8.39 -9.44
N GLU A 124 12.29 8.27 -9.59
CA GLU A 124 12.94 7.98 -10.87
C GLU A 124 12.81 6.50 -11.30
N ARG A 125 12.28 5.63 -10.44
CA ARG A 125 12.29 4.16 -10.61
C ARG A 125 10.90 3.53 -10.59
N THR A 126 9.84 4.33 -10.49
CA THR A 126 8.47 3.86 -10.64
C THR A 126 7.70 4.72 -11.65
N THR A 127 6.79 4.10 -12.38
CA THR A 127 5.82 4.81 -13.23
C THR A 127 4.57 5.19 -12.45
N LEU A 128 4.39 4.66 -11.24
CA LEU A 128 3.22 4.92 -10.42
C LEU A 128 3.29 6.31 -9.76
N PRO A 129 2.15 7.00 -9.67
CA PRO A 129 2.00 8.18 -8.83
C PRO A 129 2.36 7.89 -7.37
N ILE A 130 3.12 8.80 -6.74
CA ILE A 130 3.58 8.66 -5.35
C ILE A 130 2.81 9.61 -4.44
N ILE A 131 2.28 9.09 -3.34
CA ILE A 131 1.77 9.84 -2.20
C ILE A 131 2.79 9.75 -1.07
N LEU A 132 3.33 10.90 -0.65
CA LEU A 132 4.19 10.98 0.53
C LEU A 132 3.35 10.86 1.80
N TYR A 133 3.76 10.03 2.75
CA TYR A 133 3.06 9.84 4.01
C TYR A 133 3.91 10.25 5.20
N ASN A 134 3.54 11.37 5.82
CA ASN A 134 4.22 11.92 6.99
C ASN A 134 3.39 11.70 8.26
N VAL A 135 3.89 10.87 9.18
CA VAL A 135 3.24 10.54 10.46
C VAL A 135 4.30 10.51 11.58
N PRO A 136 4.75 11.68 12.09
CA PRO A 136 5.95 11.76 12.95
C PRO A 136 5.89 11.02 14.30
N SER A 137 4.70 10.59 14.74
CA SER A 137 4.52 9.85 15.99
C SER A 137 4.84 8.35 15.87
N ARG A 138 5.04 7.83 14.66
CA ARG A 138 5.41 6.45 14.36
C ARG A 138 6.78 6.40 13.70
#